data_AF-A0A3D9GZL6-F1
#
_entry.id   AF-A0A3D9GZL6-F1
#
_cell.length_a   1.000
_cell.length_b   1.000
_cell.length_c   1.000
_cell.angle_alpha   90.00
_cell.angle_beta   90.00
_cell.angle_gamma   90.00
#
_symmetry.space_group_name_H-M   'P 1'
#
loop_
_entity.id
_entity.type
_entity.pdbx_description
1 polymer ?
#
loop_
_entity_poly.entity_id
_entity_poly.type
_entity_poly.pdbx_seq_one_letter_code
_entity_poly.pdbx_strand_id
1 'polypeptide(L)' 'MSVIYILLTVSVVVGVTFFVIFIMAVRSGQYDDDYTPSVRMLFEDELVKEQTNISKQTKTKTD' A
#
# COMPACT_ATOMS: atom_id res chain seq x y z
N MET A 1 15.42 -47.04 11.89
CA MET A 1 14.21 -46.20 12.11
C MET A 1 14.53 -44.90 12.85
N SER A 2 15.64 -44.24 12.53
CA SER A 2 16.05 -42.96 13.15
C SER A 2 16.11 -41.80 12.15
N VAL A 3 16.34 -42.11 10.87
CA VAL A 3 16.42 -41.15 9.76
C VAL A 3 15.14 -40.31 9.63
N ILE A 4 13.98 -40.88 9.98
CA ILE A 4 12.69 -40.18 9.95
C ILE A 4 12.66 -38.96 10.87
N TYR A 5 13.32 -39.02 12.03
CA TYR A 5 13.35 -37.88 12.95
C TYR A 5 14.17 -36.73 12.38
N ILE A 6 15.30 -37.03 11.73
CA ILE A 6 16.15 -36.03 11.08
C ILE A 6 15.41 -35.36 9.93
N LEU A 7 14.77 -36.16 9.06
CA LEU A 7 14.00 -35.64 7.92
C LEU A 7 12.82 -34.77 8.38
N LEU A 8 12.12 -35.18 9.43
CA LEU A 8 11.00 -34.42 9.98
C LEU A 8 11.49 -33.07 10.53
N THR A 9 12.57 -33.05 11.32
CA THR A 9 13.11 -31.80 11.85
C THR A 9 13.56 -30.85 10.74
N VAL A 10 14.29 -31.34 9.73
CA VAL A 10 14.75 -30.51 8.62
C VAL A 10 13.55 -29.95 7.83
N SER A 11 12.53 -30.76 7.56
CA SER A 11 11.32 -30.32 6.85
C SER A 11 10.59 -29.20 7.59
N VAL A 12 10.40 -29.34 8.90
CA VAL A 12 9.75 -28.32 9.72
C VAL A 12 10.57 -27.03 9.77
N VAL A 13 11.89 -27.12 9.96
CA VAL A 13 12.79 -25.95 10.01
C VAL A 13 12.75 -25.16 8.70
N VAL A 14 12.82 -25.85 7.56
CA VAL A 14 12.73 -25.22 6.24
C VAL A 14 11.37 -24.56 6.06
N GLY A 15 10.27 -25.24 6.41
CA GLY A 15 8.92 -24.68 6.33
C GLY A 15 8.73 -23.42 7.17
N VAL A 16 9.18 -23.43 8.43
CA VAL A 16 9.11 -22.27 9.32
C VAL A 16 9.97 -21.12 8.79
N THR A 17 11.14 -21.40 8.23
CA THR A 17 12.03 -20.37 7.65
C THR A 17 11.33 -19.64 6.50
N PHE A 18 10.75 -20.38 5.56
CA PHE A 18 9.99 -19.79 4.45
C PHE A 18 8.74 -19.04 4.93
N PHE A 19 8.05 -19.56 5.94
CA PHE A 19 6.88 -18.90 6.51
C PHE A 19 7.23 -17.56 7.15
N VAL A 20 8.31 -17.48 7.94
CA VAL A 20 8.75 -16.22 8.56
C VAL A 20 9.15 -15.21 7.49
N ILE A 21 9.90 -15.63 6.46
CA ILE A 21 10.26 -14.77 5.33
C ILE A 21 9.00 -14.25 4.61
N PHE A 22 8.01 -15.11 4.38
CA PHE A 22 6.73 -14.74 3.77
C PHE A 22 6.00 -13.65 4.58
N ILE A 23 5.88 -13.83 5.91
CA ILE A 23 5.24 -12.83 6.77
C ILE A 23 6.02 -11.51 6.79
N MET A 24 7.36 -11.55 6.80
CA MET A 24 8.18 -10.34 6.72
C MET A 24 7.98 -9.60 5.39
N ALA A 25 7.90 -10.32 4.27
CA ALA A 25 7.65 -9.73 2.96
C ALA A 25 6.26 -9.07 2.88
N VAL A 26 5.22 -9.75 3.36
CA VAL A 26 3.85 -9.22 3.43
C VAL A 26 3.77 -7.97 4.30
N ARG A 27 4.51 -7.96 5.42
CA ARG A 27 4.51 -6.83 6.36
C ARG A 27 5.42 -5.67 5.95
N SER A 28 6.22 -5.84 4.90
CA SER A 28 7.13 -4.80 4.37
C SER A 28 6.41 -3.64 3.67
N GLY A 29 5.09 -3.48 3.87
CA GLY A 29 4.36 -2.29 3.45
C GLY A 29 4.13 -2.19 1.94
N GLN A 30 4.20 -3.31 1.20
CA GLN A 30 3.87 -3.31 -0.23
C GLN A 30 2.38 -3.01 -0.51
N TYR A 31 1.56 -2.87 0.54
CA TYR A 31 0.14 -2.53 0.52
C TYR A 31 -0.14 -1.05 0.87
N ASP A 32 0.90 -0.22 1.07
CA ASP A 32 0.71 1.23 1.34
C ASP A 32 0.21 2.00 0.10
N ASP A 33 0.12 1.36 -1.07
CA ASP A 33 -0.43 1.91 -2.31
C ASP A 33 -1.88 1.44 -2.60
N ASP A 34 -2.61 1.02 -1.56
CA ASP A 34 -4.05 0.69 -1.65
C ASP A 34 -4.95 1.93 -1.91
N TYR A 35 -4.37 3.14 -1.88
CA TYR A 35 -5.01 4.37 -2.37
C TYR A 35 -4.67 4.59 -3.84
N THR A 36 -5.45 3.95 -4.69
CA THR A 36 -5.30 4.00 -6.13
C THR A 36 -5.17 5.45 -6.63
N PRO A 37 -4.18 5.77 -7.49
CA PRO A 37 -3.99 7.11 -8.05
C PRO A 37 -5.22 7.64 -8.79
N SER A 38 -6.10 6.75 -9.28
CA SER A 38 -7.38 7.12 -9.88
C SER A 38 -8.37 7.74 -8.89
N VAL A 39 -8.36 7.34 -7.61
CA VAL A 39 -9.20 7.91 -6.57
C VAL A 39 -8.71 9.30 -6.19
N ARG A 40 -7.39 9.45 -6.00
CA ARG A 40 -6.78 10.77 -5.77
C ARG A 40 -7.09 11.72 -6.94
N MET A 41 -6.93 11.26 -8.18
CA MET A 41 -7.18 12.09 -9.36
C MET A 41 -8.66 12.48 -9.53
N LEU A 42 -9.59 11.55 -9.25
CA LEU A 42 -11.04 11.81 -9.34
C LEU A 42 -11.54 12.83 -8.29
N PHE A 43 -10.96 12.83 -7.09
CA PHE A 43 -11.38 13.73 -6.01
C PHE A 43 -10.56 15.03 -5.93
N GLU A 44 -9.32 15.05 -6.43
CA GLU A 44 -8.53 16.29 -6.55
C GLU A 44 -9.04 17.19 -7.70
N ASP A 45 -9.56 16.61 -8.79
CA ASP A 45 -10.12 17.37 -9.93
C ASP A 45 -11.39 18.16 -9.57
N GLU A 46 -12.17 17.70 -8.58
CA GLU A 46 -13.38 18.39 -8.12
C GLU A 46 -13.04 19.60 -7.24
N LEU A 47 -12.11 19.44 -6.29
CA LEU A 47 -11.68 20.50 -5.37
C LEU A 47 -10.90 21.63 -6.07
N VAL A 48 -10.10 21.30 -7.10
CA VAL A 48 -9.35 22.31 -7.89
C VAL A 48 -10.29 23.19 -8.72
N LYS A 49 -11.41 22.64 -9.22
CA LYS A 49 -12.43 23.43 -9.92
C LYS A 49 -13.13 24.41 -8.98
N GLU A 50 -13.41 24.03 -7.75
CA GLU A 50 -14.05 24.93 -6.78
C GLU A 50 -13.13 26.09 -6.39
N GLN A 51 -11.85 25.82 -6.12
CA GLN A 51 -10.87 26.84 -5.71
C GLN A 51 -10.53 27.84 -6.84
N THR A 52 -10.52 27.38 -8.10
CA THR A 52 -10.28 28.24 -9.27
C THR A 52 -11.43 29.24 -9.49
N ASN A 53 -12.67 28.86 -9.18
CA ASN A 53 -13.83 29.74 -9.30
C ASN A 53 -13.88 30.80 -8.19
N ILE A 54 -13.49 30.45 -6.96
CA ILE A 54 -13.42 31.41 -5.85
C ILE A 54 -12.32 32.47 -6.09
N SER A 55 -11.15 32.04 -6.58
CA SER A 55 -10.03 32.93 -6.89
C SER A 55 -10.34 33.92 -8.03
N LYS A 56 -11.11 33.50 -9.06
CA LYS A 56 -11.55 34.39 -10.15
C LYS A 56 -12.58 35.43 -9.70
N GLN A 57 -13.48 35.09 -8.77
CA GLN A 57 -14.49 36.04 -8.30
C GLN A 57 -13.94 37.11 -7.36
N THR A 58 -12.89 36.82 -6.58
CA THR A 58 -12.26 37.83 -5.71
C THR A 58 -11.38 38.82 -6.48
N LYS A 59 -10.80 38.44 -7.64
CA LYS A 59 -9.94 39.32 -8.43
C LYS A 59 -10.67 40.29 -9.38
N THR A 60 -11.96 40.10 -9.63
CA THR A 60 -12.71 40.91 -10.62
C THR A 60 -13.57 42.02 -9.98
N LYS A 61 -13.38 42.32 -8.69
CA LYS A 61 -14.17 43.33 -7.95
C LYS A 61 -13.33 44.46 -7.33
N THR A 62 -12.07 44.64 -7.74
CA THR A 62 -11.20 45.69 -7.17
C THR A 62 -10.45 46.52 -8.22
N ASP A 63 -10.91 46.50 -9.49
CA ASP A 63 -10.59 47.55 -10.46
C ASP A 63 -11.86 48.30 -10.85
#